data_AF-A0A031HMR5-F1
#
_entry.id   AF-A0A031HMR5-F1
#
_cell.length_a   1.000
_cell.length_b   1.000
_cell.length_c   1.000
_cell.angle_alpha   90.00
_cell.angle_beta   90.00
_cell.angle_gamma   90.00
#
_symmetry.space_group_name_H-M   'P 1'
#
loop_
_entity.id
_entity.type
_entity.pdbx_description
1 polymer ?
#
loop_
_entity_poly.entity_id
_entity_poly.type
_entity_poly.pdbx_seq_one_letter_code
_entity_poly.pdbx_strand_id
1 'polypeptide(L)'
;MAALPNLQIVVALGQVAHQSAVKVMGGRLPKATFAHGAEHRMPDGRILIDSYHPSRYNQNTGRIDDAMFEAVFARAVALRQMS
;
A
#
# COMPACT_ATOMS: atom_id res chain seq x y z
N MET A 1 4.56 -10.88 -10.17
CA MET A 1 5.50 -10.70 -9.03
C MET A 1 6.77 -11.54 -9.14
N ALA A 2 6.77 -12.69 -9.82
CA ALA A 2 7.96 -13.53 -10.00
C ALA A 2 9.17 -12.83 -10.64
N ALA A 3 8.96 -11.77 -11.44
CA ALA A 3 10.04 -10.99 -12.05
C ALA A 3 10.70 -9.96 -11.11
N LEU A 4 10.24 -9.82 -9.87
CA LEU A 4 10.77 -8.86 -8.89
C LEU A 4 11.26 -9.64 -7.65
N PRO A 5 12.42 -10.31 -7.73
CA PRO A 5 12.88 -11.24 -6.69
C PRO A 5 13.16 -10.58 -5.34
N ASN A 6 13.46 -9.28 -5.35
CA ASN A 6 13.76 -8.50 -4.14
C ASN A 6 12.58 -7.65 -3.67
N LEU A 7 11.37 -7.88 -4.20
CA LEU A 7 10.18 -7.13 -3.79
C LEU A 7 9.78 -7.53 -2.36
N GLN A 8 9.91 -6.59 -1.43
CA GLN A 8 9.54 -6.80 -0.01
C GLN A 8 8.27 -6.04 0.38
N ILE A 9 8.05 -4.87 -0.23
CA ILE A 9 6.97 -3.94 0.14
C ILE A 9 6.25 -3.48 -1.13
N VAL A 10 4.92 -3.49 -1.09
CA VAL A 10 4.03 -3.01 -2.15
C VAL A 10 3.22 -1.85 -1.60
N VAL A 11 3.12 -0.76 -2.34
CA VAL A 11 2.22 0.36 -2.02
C VAL A 11 1.03 0.33 -2.97
N ALA A 12 -0.19 0.23 -2.43
CA ALA A 12 -1.43 0.25 -3.20
C ALA A 12 -2.03 1.67 -3.25
N LEU A 13 -2.15 2.21 -4.47
CA LEU A 13 -2.75 3.51 -4.72
C LEU A 13 -4.25 3.37 -4.99
N GLY A 14 -5.05 3.50 -3.94
CA GLY A 14 -6.51 3.39 -3.99
C GLY A 14 -7.02 1.96 -3.78
N GLN A 15 -8.34 1.86 -3.56
CA GLN A 15 -9.00 0.62 -3.17
C GLN A 15 -8.90 -0.48 -4.24
N VAL A 16 -8.95 -0.13 -5.52
CA VAL A 16 -8.84 -1.11 -6.62
C VAL A 16 -7.44 -1.74 -6.65
N ALA A 17 -6.39 -0.94 -6.50
CA ALA A 17 -5.01 -1.42 -6.42
C ALA A 17 -4.82 -2.32 -5.19
N HIS A 18 -5.36 -1.92 -4.04
CA HIS A 18 -5.36 -2.72 -2.82
C HIS A 18 -6.03 -4.09 -3.03
N GLN A 19 -7.23 -4.12 -3.61
CA GLN A 19 -7.95 -5.37 -3.83
C GLN A 19 -7.17 -6.35 -4.73
N SER A 20 -6.55 -5.84 -5.78
CA SER A 20 -5.71 -6.63 -6.68
C SER A 20 -4.44 -7.13 -5.98
N ALA A 21 -3.77 -6.26 -5.21
CA ALA A 21 -2.57 -6.61 -4.48
C ALA A 21 -2.84 -7.70 -3.43
N VAL A 22 -3.89 -7.54 -2.61
CA VAL A 22 -4.28 -8.54 -1.60
C VAL A 22 -4.50 -9.91 -2.24
N LYS A 23 -5.20 -9.98 -3.38
CA LYS A 23 -5.44 -11.26 -4.09
C LYS A 23 -4.14 -11.88 -4.62
N VAL A 24 -3.30 -11.09 -5.29
CA VAL A 24 -2.05 -11.58 -5.88
C VAL A 24 -1.05 -12.03 -4.80
N MET A 25 -1.09 -11.40 -3.63
CA MET A 25 -0.23 -11.71 -2.49
C MET A 25 -0.80 -12.83 -1.57
N GLY A 26 -1.90 -13.47 -2.00
CA GLY A 26 -2.51 -14.62 -1.31
C GLY A 26 -3.42 -14.27 -0.13
N GLY A 27 -3.67 -12.98 0.11
CA GLY A 27 -4.54 -12.49 1.19
C GLY A 27 -6.04 -12.62 0.90
N ARG A 28 -6.85 -12.24 1.89
CA ARG A 28 -8.33 -12.21 1.79
C ARG A 28 -8.83 -10.83 2.18
N LEU A 29 -9.67 -10.21 1.35
CA LEU A 29 -10.17 -8.84 1.54
C LEU A 29 -10.81 -8.59 2.93
N PRO A 30 -11.62 -9.51 3.51
CA PRO A 30 -12.18 -9.28 4.84
C PRO A 30 -11.13 -9.18 5.97
N LYS A 31 -9.91 -9.66 5.73
CA LYS A 31 -8.78 -9.61 6.67
C LYS A 31 -7.79 -8.48 6.38
N ALA A 32 -7.99 -7.74 5.29
CA ALA A 32 -7.16 -6.64 4.86
C ALA A 32 -8.09 -5.49 4.47
N THR A 33 -8.53 -4.70 5.45
CA THR A 33 -9.42 -3.56 5.20
C THR A 33 -8.62 -2.38 4.67
N PHE A 34 -9.04 -1.82 3.54
CA PHE A 34 -8.40 -0.66 2.94
C PHE A 34 -8.58 0.61 3.79
N ALA A 35 -7.47 1.26 4.14
CA ALA A 35 -7.45 2.61 4.72
C ALA A 35 -6.10 3.28 4.42
N HIS A 36 -6.05 4.60 4.23
CA HIS A 36 -4.77 5.28 3.98
C HIS A 36 -3.81 5.10 5.17
N GLY A 37 -2.58 4.70 4.87
CA GLY A 37 -1.56 4.36 5.86
C GLY A 37 -1.69 2.97 6.47
N ALA A 38 -2.71 2.18 6.11
CA ALA A 38 -2.84 0.83 6.64
C ALA A 38 -1.71 -0.09 6.14
N GLU A 39 -1.15 -0.87 7.05
CA GLU A 39 -0.10 -1.84 6.77
C GLU A 39 -0.64 -3.25 6.97
N HIS A 40 -0.45 -4.11 5.98
CA HIS A 40 -0.90 -5.49 6.02
C HIS A 40 0.26 -6.43 5.74
N ARG A 41 0.51 -7.37 6.66
CA ARG A 41 1.43 -8.48 6.41
C ARG A 41 0.73 -9.52 5.56
N MET A 42 1.25 -9.79 4.37
CA MET A 42 0.66 -10.71 3.43
C MET A 42 1.17 -12.14 3.63
N PRO A 43 0.37 -13.16 3.26
CA PRO A 43 0.78 -14.57 3.40
C PRO A 43 2.05 -14.95 2.65
N ASP A 44 2.39 -14.24 1.58
CA ASP A 44 3.62 -14.44 0.81
C ASP A 44 4.89 -13.83 1.47
N GLY A 45 4.75 -13.29 2.69
CA GLY A 45 5.85 -12.73 3.48
C GLY A 45 6.12 -11.25 3.25
N ARG A 46 5.45 -10.61 2.28
CA ARG A 46 5.63 -9.19 1.95
C ARG A 46 4.67 -8.30 2.74
N ILE A 47 4.96 -6.99 2.72
CA ILE A 47 4.09 -5.97 3.31
C ILE A 47 3.34 -5.24 2.20
N LEU A 48 2.03 -5.05 2.39
CA LEU A 48 1.20 -4.16 1.60
C LEU A 48 0.89 -2.91 2.42
N ILE A 49 1.17 -1.73 1.86
CA ILE A 49 0.82 -0.44 2.46
C ILE A 49 -0.23 0.23 1.58
N ASP A 50 -1.30 0.72 2.20
CA ASP A 50 -2.39 1.37 1.51
C ASP A 50 -2.21 2.88 1.46
N SER A 51 -2.55 3.48 0.33
CA SER A 51 -2.72 4.93 0.21
C SER A 51 -4.02 5.25 -0.49
N TYR A 52 -4.67 6.35 -0.12
CA TYR A 52 -5.61 6.97 -1.04
C TYR A 52 -4.90 7.30 -2.36
N HIS A 53 -5.66 7.19 -3.45
CA HIS A 53 -5.12 7.50 -4.77
C HIS A 53 -4.89 9.02 -4.87
N PRO A 54 -3.71 9.49 -5.31
CA PRO A 54 -3.41 10.92 -5.47
C PRO A 54 -4.04 11.47 -6.76
N SER A 55 -5.35 11.24 -6.95
CA SER A 55 -6.07 11.82 -8.08
C SER A 55 -6.30 13.32 -7.85
N ARG A 56 -6.43 14.11 -8.92
CA ARG A 56 -6.76 15.53 -8.84
C ARG A 56 -7.98 15.80 -7.97
N TYR A 57 -9.02 14.97 -8.09
CA TYR A 57 -10.22 15.07 -7.27
C TYR A 57 -9.91 14.91 -5.77
N ASN A 58 -9.13 13.90 -5.38
CA ASN A 58 -8.77 13.67 -3.98
C ASN A 58 -7.87 14.78 -3.42
N GLN A 59 -6.94 15.31 -4.23
CA GLN A 59 -6.10 16.43 -3.83
C GLN A 59 -6.93 17.71 -3.65
N ASN A 60 -7.78 18.04 -4.63
CA ASN A 60 -8.63 19.24 -4.58
C ASN A 60 -9.63 19.21 -3.43
N THR A 61 -10.08 18.02 -3.00
CA THR A 61 -11.01 17.87 -1.87
C THR A 61 -10.31 17.70 -0.53
N GLY A 62 -8.98 17.71 -0.48
CA GLY A 62 -8.21 17.48 0.75
C GLY A 62 -8.32 16.06 1.29
N ARG A 63 -8.78 15.10 0.49
CA ARG A 63 -8.86 13.68 0.87
C ARG A 63 -7.46 13.07 1.05
N ILE A 64 -6.49 13.60 0.31
CA ILE A 64 -5.05 13.32 0.47
C ILE A 64 -4.29 14.59 0.11
N ASP A 65 -3.25 14.90 0.87
CA ASP A 65 -2.28 15.96 0.54
C ASP A 65 -0.87 15.36 0.32
N ASP A 66 0.08 16.21 -0.05
CA ASP A 66 1.44 15.80 -0.36
C ASP A 66 2.15 15.19 0.85
N ALA A 67 1.97 15.75 2.06
CA ALA A 67 2.60 15.27 3.28
C ALA A 67 2.10 13.86 3.67
N MET A 68 0.79 13.64 3.56
CA MET A 68 0.16 12.32 3.75
C MET A 68 0.69 11.30 2.73
N PHE A 69 0.79 11.70 1.46
CA PHE A 69 1.30 10.81 0.42
C PHE A 69 2.78 10.47 0.64
N GLU A 70 3.62 11.45 0.92
CA GLU A 70 5.04 11.28 1.24
C GLU A 70 5.25 10.38 2.46
N ALA A 71 4.42 10.52 3.50
CA ALA A 71 4.50 9.70 4.70
C ALA A 71 4.36 8.19 4.41
N VAL A 72 3.54 7.79 3.42
CA VAL A 72 3.40 6.39 3.00
C VAL A 72 4.72 5.84 2.44
N PHE A 73 5.42 6.62 1.61
CA PHE A 73 6.70 6.18 1.04
C PHE A 73 7.84 6.24 2.05
N ALA A 74 7.87 7.26 2.91
CA ALA A 74 8.81 7.32 4.02
C ALA A 74 8.66 6.08 4.92
N ARG A 75 7.42 5.67 5.20
CA ARG A 75 7.12 4.46 5.95
C ARG A 75 7.60 3.19 5.23
N ALA A 76 7.38 3.09 3.91
CA ALA A 76 7.89 1.97 3.11
C ALA A 76 9.43 1.87 3.20
N VAL A 77 10.14 2.99 3.11
CA VAL A 77 11.61 3.02 3.25
C VAL A 77 12.05 2.59 4.66
N ALA A 78 11.39 3.09 5.70
CA ALA A 78 11.70 2.72 7.08
C ALA A 78 11.52 1.22 7.34
N LEU A 79 10.42 0.62 6.87
CA LEU A 79 10.17 -0.82 7.01
C LEU A 79 11.21 -1.66 6.27
N ARG A 80 11.67 -1.21 5.09
CA ARG A 80 12.72 -1.88 4.33
C ARG A 80 14.05 -1.93 5.10
N GLN A 81 14.38 -0.89 5.85
CA GLN A 81 15.65 -0.80 6.61
C GLN A 81 15.66 -1.66 7.88
N MET A 82 14.49 -2.10 8.36
CA MET A 82 14.37 -2.95 9.55
C MET A 82 14.37 -4.45 9.24
N SER A 83 14.43 -4.82 7.96
CA SER A 83 14.35 -6.20 7.44
C SER A 83 15.72 -6.68 6.98
#